data_AF-A0A165I3B5-F1
#
_entry.id   AF-A0A165I3B5-F1
#
_cell.length_a   1.000
_cell.length_b   1.000
_cell.length_c   1.000
_cell.angle_alpha   90.00
_cell.angle_beta   90.00
_cell.angle_gamma   90.00
#
_symmetry.space_group_name_H-M   'P 1'
#
loop_
_entity.id
_entity.type
_entity.pdbx_description
1 polymer ?
#
loop_
_entity_poly.entity_id
_entity_poly.type
_entity_poly.pdbx_seq_one_letter_code
_entity_poly.pdbx_strand_id
1 'polypeptide(L)'
;MVQHRGTNRGSYIGGNSVHNTRIERMWVDVNNSFAEKWAEFFHSLECNHGLNPLNQDHIWLIQWLFLDDINDDAVSFQNSWNYHTLSLDGRNQRPAELFLAGCLQHGARGLDQDPQIHSRPPLDTTSPHLPSQALPRDPLHLPNFGFLPLSASSPAVGDPIPSRLNTIDATPPRQPFHSDDIAMLERTLTDEGHFAQADHTSLTGRWQRSYELCITFTPLAE
;
A
#
# COMPACT_ATOMS: atom_id res chain seq x y z
N MET A 1 -20.23 4.09 -13.04
CA MET A 1 -19.74 4.38 -11.66
C MET A 1 -20.37 5.63 -11.04
N VAL A 2 -20.26 6.82 -11.64
CA VAL A 2 -20.84 8.06 -11.08
C VAL A 2 -22.37 7.98 -10.90
N GLN A 3 -23.10 7.45 -11.87
CA GLN A 3 -24.56 7.24 -11.77
C GLN A 3 -24.99 6.27 -10.66
N HIS A 4 -24.13 5.32 -10.27
CA HIS A 4 -24.44 4.33 -9.23
C HIS A 4 -23.88 4.69 -7.85
N ARG A 5 -22.85 5.55 -7.77
CA ARG A 5 -22.09 5.82 -6.53
C ARG A 5 -22.06 7.30 -6.12
N GLY A 6 -22.65 8.20 -6.92
CA GLY A 6 -22.72 9.65 -6.65
C GLY A 6 -21.54 10.45 -7.22
N THR A 7 -21.77 11.75 -7.45
CA THR A 7 -20.75 12.75 -7.85
C THR A 7 -19.90 13.19 -6.65
N ASN A 8 -18.73 13.80 -6.90
CA ASN A 8 -17.81 14.38 -5.88
C ASN A 8 -17.23 13.41 -4.84
N ARG A 9 -17.17 12.11 -5.12
CA ARG A 9 -16.48 11.12 -4.26
C ARG A 9 -15.03 10.85 -4.64
N GLY A 10 -14.52 11.44 -5.73
CA GLY A 10 -13.22 11.05 -6.29
C GLY A 10 -13.17 9.60 -6.79
N SER A 11 -14.33 8.96 -6.99
CA SER A 11 -14.49 7.56 -7.41
C SER A 11 -14.20 7.32 -8.90
N TYR A 12 -13.85 8.38 -9.63
CA TYR A 12 -13.41 8.34 -11.02
C TYR A 12 -12.46 9.51 -11.26
N ILE A 13 -11.20 9.23 -11.63
CA ILE A 13 -10.25 10.24 -12.09
C ILE A 13 -10.60 10.50 -13.56
N GLY A 14 -11.50 11.46 -13.80
CA GLY A 14 -11.94 11.83 -15.14
C GLY A 14 -11.08 12.96 -15.72
N GLY A 15 -10.40 12.69 -16.83
CA GLY A 15 -9.65 13.68 -17.62
C GLY A 15 -9.02 13.03 -18.86
N ASN A 16 -8.54 13.82 -19.83
CA ASN A 16 -7.74 13.28 -20.94
C ASN A 16 -6.54 12.52 -20.36
N SER A 17 -6.25 11.31 -20.84
CA SER A 17 -5.20 10.39 -20.35
C SER A 17 -3.82 11.05 -20.11
N VAL A 18 -3.51 12.14 -20.81
CA VAL A 18 -2.34 13.02 -20.56
C VAL A 18 -2.25 13.58 -19.13
N HIS A 19 -3.34 13.63 -18.37
CA HIS A 19 -3.35 14.09 -16.98
C HIS A 19 -3.12 12.95 -15.97
N ASN A 20 -3.20 11.69 -16.41
CA ASN A 20 -3.03 10.52 -15.55
C ASN A 20 -1.60 9.95 -15.58
N THR A 21 -0.71 10.54 -16.39
CA THR A 21 0.66 10.07 -16.62
C THR A 21 1.46 9.85 -15.34
N ARG A 22 1.18 10.60 -14.27
CA ARG A 22 1.87 10.43 -12.98
C ARG A 22 1.45 9.16 -12.25
N ILE A 23 0.14 8.86 -12.21
CA ILE A 23 -0.36 7.63 -11.60
C ILE A 23 0.08 6.43 -12.44
N GLU A 24 0.11 6.55 -13.76
CA GLU A 24 0.55 5.48 -14.66
C GLU A 24 2.04 5.16 -14.47
N ARG A 25 2.91 6.19 -14.37
CA ARG A 25 4.33 5.97 -14.04
C ARG A 25 4.53 5.35 -12.67
N MET A 26 3.78 5.82 -11.66
CA MET A 26 3.82 5.23 -10.32
C MET A 26 3.40 3.75 -10.35
N TRP A 27 2.39 3.39 -11.14
CA TRP A 27 1.99 1.98 -11.31
C TRP A 27 3.06 1.14 -11.99
N VAL A 28 3.82 1.71 -12.94
CA VAL A 28 5.00 1.02 -13.52
C VAL A 28 6.05 0.79 -12.44
N ASP A 29 6.33 1.79 -11.59
CA ASP A 29 7.30 1.65 -10.49
C ASP A 29 6.85 0.59 -9.47
N VAL A 30 5.55 0.58 -9.10
CA VAL A 30 4.95 -0.45 -8.23
C VAL A 30 5.12 -1.84 -8.84
N ASN A 31 4.81 -1.98 -10.14
CA ASN A 31 4.91 -3.24 -10.84
C ASN A 31 6.33 -3.79 -10.81
N ASN A 32 7.29 -2.95 -11.22
CA ASN A 32 8.70 -3.31 -11.27
C ASN A 32 9.31 -3.54 -9.88
N SER A 33 8.74 -2.93 -8.82
CA SER A 33 9.28 -3.07 -7.47
C SER A 33 8.90 -4.38 -6.81
N PHE A 34 7.61 -4.76 -6.84
CA PHE A 34 7.16 -5.97 -6.13
C PHE A 34 5.99 -6.68 -6.79
N ALA A 35 5.10 -5.99 -7.52
CA ALA A 35 3.89 -6.64 -8.03
C ALA A 35 4.21 -7.73 -9.07
N GLU A 36 5.20 -7.49 -9.95
CA GLU A 36 5.64 -8.46 -10.95
C GLU A 36 6.23 -9.72 -10.30
N LYS A 37 7.09 -9.56 -9.28
CA LYS A 37 7.65 -10.67 -8.48
C LYS A 37 6.56 -11.60 -7.95
N TRP A 38 5.50 -11.04 -7.35
CA TRP A 38 4.39 -11.83 -6.81
C TRP A 38 3.53 -12.45 -7.90
N ALA A 39 3.29 -11.75 -9.01
CA ALA A 39 2.58 -12.30 -10.15
C ALA A 39 3.31 -13.50 -10.77
N GLU A 40 4.62 -13.39 -10.97
CA GLU A 40 5.48 -14.48 -11.44
C GLU A 40 5.50 -15.66 -10.46
N PHE A 41 5.58 -15.37 -9.16
CA PHE A 41 5.50 -16.39 -8.12
C PHE A 41 4.18 -17.17 -8.18
N PHE A 42 3.03 -16.49 -8.21
CA PHE A 42 1.74 -17.18 -8.28
C PHE A 42 1.56 -17.95 -9.60
N HIS A 43 2.06 -17.41 -10.71
CA HIS A 43 2.06 -18.14 -11.97
C HIS A 43 2.92 -19.42 -11.88
N SER A 44 4.07 -19.36 -11.20
CA SER A 44 4.90 -20.55 -10.97
C SER A 44 4.20 -21.61 -10.11
N LEU A 45 3.38 -21.19 -9.14
CA LEU A 45 2.56 -22.10 -8.34
C LEU A 45 1.47 -22.75 -9.17
N GLU A 46 0.84 -22.00 -10.09
CA GLU A 46 -0.19 -22.51 -11.00
C GLU A 46 0.40 -23.56 -11.95
N CYS A 47 1.54 -23.27 -12.57
CA CYS A 47 2.16 -24.18 -13.53
C CYS A 47 2.74 -25.45 -12.89
N ASN A 48 3.33 -25.35 -11.69
CA ASN A 48 4.19 -26.40 -11.16
C ASN A 48 3.71 -27.01 -9.84
N HIS A 49 2.86 -26.32 -9.07
CA HIS A 49 2.55 -26.68 -7.68
C HIS A 49 1.05 -26.81 -7.41
N GLY A 50 0.23 -26.95 -8.45
CA GLY A 50 -1.19 -27.32 -8.33
C GLY A 50 -2.11 -26.21 -7.84
N LEU A 51 -1.65 -24.95 -7.86
CA LEU A 51 -2.54 -23.82 -7.59
C LEU A 51 -3.63 -23.74 -8.66
N ASN A 52 -4.90 -23.73 -8.25
CA ASN A 52 -6.04 -23.48 -9.11
C ASN A 52 -6.64 -22.10 -8.80
N PRO A 53 -6.50 -21.09 -9.68
CA PRO A 53 -7.03 -19.75 -9.46
C PRO A 53 -8.56 -19.67 -9.48
N LEU A 54 -9.25 -20.73 -9.91
CA LEU A 54 -10.71 -20.84 -9.88
C LEU A 54 -11.23 -21.46 -8.57
N ASN A 55 -10.35 -22.00 -7.73
CA ASN A 55 -10.73 -22.57 -6.44
C ASN A 55 -10.67 -21.49 -5.34
N GLN A 56 -11.81 -21.20 -4.71
CA GLN A 56 -11.90 -20.20 -3.64
C GLN A 56 -11.04 -20.56 -2.42
N ASP A 57 -10.88 -21.85 -2.11
CA ASP A 57 -10.07 -22.31 -0.98
C ASP A 57 -8.60 -22.02 -1.22
N HIS A 58 -8.14 -22.15 -2.46
CA HIS A 58 -6.76 -21.82 -2.84
C HIS A 58 -6.53 -20.31 -2.78
N ILE A 59 -7.51 -19.50 -3.22
CA ILE A 59 -7.44 -18.03 -3.11
C ILE A 59 -7.36 -17.62 -1.63
N TRP A 60 -8.19 -18.22 -0.77
CA TRP A 60 -8.13 -17.98 0.67
C TRP A 60 -6.77 -18.36 1.23
N LEU A 61 -6.24 -19.53 0.88
CA LEU A 61 -4.97 -20.03 1.38
C LEU A 61 -3.80 -19.16 0.96
N ILE A 62 -3.75 -18.70 -0.30
CA ILE A 62 -2.73 -17.74 -0.76
C ILE A 62 -2.77 -16.45 0.06
N GLN A 63 -3.96 -15.90 0.29
CA GLN A 63 -4.09 -14.67 1.06
C GLN A 63 -3.64 -14.90 2.50
N TRP A 64 -4.04 -16.01 3.12
CA TRP A 64 -3.62 -16.35 4.47
C TRP A 64 -2.09 -16.55 4.59
N LEU A 65 -1.45 -17.13 3.58
CA LEU A 65 -0.01 -17.44 3.61
C LEU A 65 0.90 -16.26 3.27
N PHE A 66 0.48 -15.37 2.36
CA PHE A 66 1.38 -14.44 1.67
C PHE A 66 0.94 -12.98 1.75
N LEU A 67 -0.25 -12.67 2.26
CA LEU A 67 -0.73 -11.29 2.30
C LEU A 67 0.18 -10.40 3.16
N ASP A 68 0.68 -10.91 4.28
CA ASP A 68 1.60 -10.15 5.14
C ASP A 68 2.94 -9.88 4.43
N ASP A 69 3.51 -10.86 3.73
CA ASP A 69 4.74 -10.66 2.95
C ASP A 69 4.53 -9.64 1.81
N ILE A 70 3.37 -9.68 1.14
CA ILE A 70 3.00 -8.71 0.09
C ILE A 70 2.86 -7.31 0.69
N ASN A 71 2.23 -7.20 1.88
CA ASN A 71 2.07 -5.93 2.57
C ASN A 71 3.43 -5.37 3.01
N ASP A 72 4.35 -6.21 3.48
CA ASP A 72 5.71 -5.81 3.84
C ASP A 72 6.49 -5.31 2.63
N ASP A 73 6.42 -6.02 1.49
CA ASP A 73 7.00 -5.55 0.22
C ASP A 73 6.38 -4.21 -0.22
N ALA A 74 5.07 -4.04 -0.06
CA ALA A 74 4.36 -2.80 -0.39
C ALA A 74 4.77 -1.63 0.53
N VAL A 75 4.93 -1.88 1.83
CA VAL A 75 5.43 -0.89 2.81
C VAL A 75 6.87 -0.53 2.52
N SER A 76 7.71 -1.52 2.18
CA SER A 76 9.10 -1.30 1.78
C SER A 76 9.20 -0.43 0.53
N PHE A 77 8.38 -0.70 -0.50
CA PHE A 77 8.27 0.15 -1.68
C PHE A 77 7.80 1.55 -1.30
N GLN A 78 6.73 1.69 -0.49
CA GLN A 78 6.21 2.98 -0.06
C GLN A 78 7.29 3.82 0.62
N ASN A 79 8.06 3.24 1.55
CA ASN A 79 9.15 3.93 2.22
C ASN A 79 10.26 4.32 1.25
N SER A 80 10.71 3.38 0.41
CA SER A 80 11.76 3.64 -0.57
C SER A 80 11.36 4.74 -1.54
N TRP A 81 10.13 4.69 -2.07
CA TRP A 81 9.59 5.70 -2.96
C TRP A 81 9.40 7.04 -2.24
N ASN A 82 8.87 7.09 -1.03
CA ASN A 82 8.64 8.38 -0.35
C ASN A 82 9.93 9.11 0.02
N TYR A 83 11.02 8.38 0.25
CA TYR A 83 12.31 8.92 0.70
C TYR A 83 13.41 8.93 -0.36
N HIS A 84 13.16 8.46 -1.60
CA HIS A 84 14.15 8.57 -2.67
C HIS A 84 14.43 10.02 -3.05
N THR A 85 15.61 10.25 -3.62
CA THR A 85 16.03 11.59 -4.02
C THR A 85 15.56 11.86 -5.44
N LEU A 86 14.73 12.90 -5.60
CA LEU A 86 14.41 13.50 -6.90
C LEU A 86 15.44 14.57 -7.22
N SER A 87 16.10 14.42 -8.37
CA SER A 87 16.95 15.48 -8.94
C SER A 87 16.06 16.49 -9.65
N LEU A 88 15.70 17.56 -8.93
CA LEU A 88 14.92 18.67 -9.47
C LEU A 88 15.83 19.85 -9.78
N ASP A 89 15.35 20.76 -10.63
CA ASP A 89 16.10 21.96 -10.96
C ASP A 89 16.34 22.80 -9.69
N GLY A 90 17.59 23.18 -9.46
CA GLY A 90 18.03 23.95 -8.29
C GLY A 90 18.30 23.15 -6.99
N ARG A 91 17.62 22.03 -6.71
CA ARG A 91 17.94 21.18 -5.54
C ARG A 91 17.37 19.77 -5.58
N ASN A 92 18.06 18.85 -4.92
CA ASN A 92 17.55 17.52 -4.60
C ASN A 92 16.45 17.60 -3.53
N GLN A 93 15.33 16.92 -3.74
CA GLN A 93 14.24 16.84 -2.74
C GLN A 93 13.65 15.42 -2.70
N ARG A 94 12.99 15.08 -1.60
CA ARG A 94 12.27 13.80 -1.47
C ARG A 94 10.77 13.99 -1.70
N PRO A 95 10.04 13.00 -2.25
CA PRO A 95 8.59 13.11 -2.40
C PRO A 95 7.86 13.46 -1.10
N ALA A 96 8.27 12.87 0.04
CA ALA A 96 7.70 13.19 1.35
C ALA A 96 7.89 14.68 1.76
N GLU A 97 9.04 15.26 1.42
CA GLU A 97 9.34 16.67 1.71
C GLU A 97 8.52 17.60 0.81
N LEU A 98 8.36 17.26 -0.46
CA LEU A 98 7.51 17.99 -1.40
C LEU A 98 6.04 17.96 -0.97
N PHE A 99 5.57 16.80 -0.51
CA PHE A 99 4.22 16.65 0.03
C PHE A 99 4.00 17.53 1.26
N LEU A 100 4.93 17.50 2.23
CA LEU A 100 4.86 18.33 3.43
C LEU A 100 4.88 19.83 3.09
N ALA A 101 5.78 20.26 2.20
CA ALA A 101 5.85 21.64 1.73
C ALA A 101 4.54 22.08 1.04
N GLY A 102 3.95 21.22 0.22
CA GLY A 102 2.66 21.45 -0.40
C GLY A 102 1.52 21.60 0.61
N CYS A 103 1.52 20.78 1.66
CA CYS A 103 0.55 20.87 2.76
C CYS A 103 0.68 22.19 3.53
N LEU A 104 1.91 22.67 3.77
CA LEU A 104 2.14 23.96 4.43
C LEU A 104 1.69 25.15 3.58
N GLN A 105 1.83 25.07 2.25
CA GLN A 105 1.50 26.16 1.33
C GLN A 105 0.02 26.22 0.96
N HIS A 106 -0.62 25.07 0.80
CA HIS A 106 -1.95 24.95 0.22
C HIS A 106 -2.98 24.31 1.16
N GLY A 107 -2.60 24.04 2.41
CA GLY A 107 -3.37 23.26 3.36
C GLY A 107 -3.24 21.75 3.14
N ALA A 108 -3.41 20.98 4.20
CA ALA A 108 -3.44 19.52 4.12
C ALA A 108 -4.67 19.07 3.30
N ARG A 109 -4.43 18.40 2.17
CA ARG A 109 -5.49 17.81 1.32
C ARG A 109 -5.52 16.30 1.53
N GLY A 110 -6.70 15.72 1.77
CA GLY A 110 -6.88 14.28 1.92
C GLY A 110 -6.35 13.67 3.23
N LEU A 111 -5.89 14.49 4.17
CA LEU A 111 -5.63 14.09 5.54
C LEU A 111 -6.83 14.50 6.38
N ASP A 112 -7.90 13.70 6.38
CA ASP A 112 -8.93 13.88 7.38
C ASP A 112 -8.32 13.53 8.73
N GLN A 113 -8.36 14.49 9.66
CA GLN A 113 -8.02 14.23 11.05
C GLN A 113 -9.08 13.27 11.59
N ASP A 114 -8.72 12.00 11.78
CA ASP A 114 -9.51 11.13 12.64
C ASP A 114 -9.53 11.78 14.04
N PRO A 115 -10.71 12.22 14.54
CA PRO A 115 -10.79 12.88 15.85
C PRO A 115 -10.30 11.98 16.99
N GLN A 116 -10.16 10.66 16.78
CA GLN A 116 -9.58 9.76 17.77
C GLN A 116 -8.05 9.88 17.91
N ILE A 117 -7.33 10.31 16.87
CA ILE A 117 -5.85 10.45 16.94
C ILE A 117 -5.46 11.59 17.88
N HIS A 118 -6.26 12.66 17.96
CA HIS A 118 -6.05 13.79 18.89
C HIS A 118 -6.27 13.43 20.37
N SER A 119 -6.86 12.27 20.67
CA SER A 119 -7.09 11.81 22.04
C SER A 119 -5.91 11.01 22.60
N ARG A 120 -4.90 10.70 21.78
CA ARG A 120 -3.72 9.98 22.22
C ARG A 120 -2.77 10.97 22.88
N PRO A 121 -2.41 10.80 24.17
CA PRO A 121 -1.46 11.68 24.81
C PRO A 121 -0.13 11.68 24.04
N PRO A 122 0.57 12.81 23.93
CA PRO A 122 1.87 12.87 23.29
C PRO A 122 2.78 11.80 23.90
N LEU A 123 3.47 11.02 23.07
CA LEU A 123 4.58 10.20 23.57
C LEU A 123 5.61 11.15 24.17
N ASP A 124 5.91 10.98 25.46
CA ASP A 124 7.01 11.66 26.16
C ASP A 124 8.32 11.39 25.42
N THR A 125 8.65 12.28 24.49
CA THR A 125 9.90 12.25 23.72
C THR A 125 10.93 13.09 24.47
N THR A 126 11.24 12.68 25.69
CA THR A 126 12.47 13.12 26.37
C THR A 126 13.64 12.29 25.83
N SER A 127 14.03 12.55 24.59
CA SER A 127 15.29 12.04 24.02
C SER A 127 16.19 13.24 23.68
N PRO A 128 17.33 13.43 24.37
CA PRO A 128 18.06 14.71 24.41
C PRO A 128 18.99 14.99 23.21
N HIS A 129 18.70 14.46 22.01
CA HIS A 129 19.67 14.49 20.90
C HIS A 129 19.19 14.98 19.52
N LEU A 130 18.11 15.75 19.42
CA LEU A 130 17.88 16.52 18.18
C LEU A 130 18.46 17.93 18.32
N PRO A 131 19.51 18.32 17.56
CA PRO A 131 19.93 19.71 17.50
C PRO A 131 18.75 20.51 16.94
N SER A 132 18.38 21.58 17.66
CA SER A 132 17.44 22.59 17.21
C SER A 132 17.98 23.27 15.94
N GLN A 133 17.81 22.62 14.79
CA GLN A 133 18.03 23.26 13.51
C GLN A 133 16.95 24.33 13.38
N ALA A 134 17.40 25.59 13.40
CA ALA A 134 16.56 26.75 13.24
C ALA A 134 15.69 26.59 11.99
N LEU A 135 14.38 26.38 12.19
CA LEU A 135 13.40 26.51 11.13
C LEU A 135 13.58 27.89 10.48
N PRO A 136 13.66 27.99 9.14
CA PRO A 136 13.71 29.27 8.46
C PRO A 136 12.54 30.15 8.92
N ARG A 137 12.84 31.41 9.25
CA ARG A 137 11.90 32.38 9.85
C ARG A 137 10.73 32.79 8.95
N ASP A 138 10.64 32.25 7.72
CA ASP A 138 9.53 32.51 6.80
C ASP A 138 9.00 31.18 6.21
N PRO A 139 7.83 30.71 6.67
CA PRO A 139 7.15 29.53 6.10
C PRO A 139 6.75 29.68 4.63
N LEU A 140 6.72 30.93 4.13
CA LEU A 140 6.26 31.29 2.78
C LEU A 140 7.33 31.10 1.69
N HIS A 141 8.56 30.76 2.05
CA HIS A 141 9.68 30.69 1.11
C HIS A 141 10.37 29.32 1.10
N LEU A 142 9.59 28.23 1.10
CA LEU A 142 10.04 26.98 0.49
C LEU A 142 9.64 27.01 -1.00
N PRO A 143 10.46 27.59 -1.90
CA PRO A 143 10.16 27.52 -3.32
C PRO A 143 10.03 26.04 -3.71
N ASN A 144 8.84 25.70 -4.19
CA ASN A 144 8.49 24.40 -4.73
C ASN A 144 9.15 24.27 -6.11
N PHE A 145 10.49 24.32 -6.16
CA PHE A 145 11.27 24.42 -7.40
C PHE A 145 11.06 23.24 -8.36
N GLY A 146 10.44 22.14 -7.92
CA GLY A 146 10.08 20.99 -8.77
C GLY A 146 8.72 21.06 -9.45
N PHE A 147 7.83 21.95 -9.02
CA PHE A 147 6.55 22.20 -9.66
C PHE A 147 6.56 23.66 -10.10
N LEU A 148 6.72 23.89 -11.40
CA LEU A 148 6.55 25.21 -12.01
C LEU A 148 5.37 25.94 -11.34
N PRO A 149 5.47 27.27 -11.10
CA PRO A 149 4.34 28.02 -10.58
C PRO A 149 3.15 27.68 -11.48
N LEU A 150 2.09 27.12 -10.89
CA LEU A 150 0.81 26.91 -11.57
C LEU A 150 0.56 28.20 -12.35
N SER A 151 0.57 28.12 -13.67
CA SER A 151 0.31 29.29 -14.50
C SER A 151 -0.99 29.89 -13.98
N ALA A 152 -1.01 31.21 -13.78
CA ALA A 152 -2.12 31.97 -13.21
C ALA A 152 -3.44 31.90 -14.02
N SER A 153 -3.52 30.95 -14.96
CA SER A 153 -4.63 30.63 -15.85
C SER A 153 -5.46 29.43 -15.40
N SER A 154 -5.09 28.71 -14.34
CA SER A 154 -5.98 27.67 -13.79
C SER A 154 -7.09 28.35 -12.98
N PRO A 155 -8.38 28.09 -13.25
CA PRO A 155 -9.47 28.72 -12.51
C PRO A 155 -9.27 28.44 -11.02
N ALA A 156 -9.41 29.49 -10.20
CA ALA A 156 -9.22 29.46 -8.74
C ALA A 156 -10.15 28.49 -7.99
N VAL A 157 -11.05 27.82 -8.71
CA VAL A 157 -11.84 26.70 -8.23
C VAL A 157 -11.00 25.44 -8.41
N GLY A 158 -10.09 25.20 -7.47
CA GLY A 158 -9.52 23.87 -7.31
C GLY A 158 -10.65 22.85 -7.11
N ASP A 159 -10.44 21.61 -7.56
CA ASP A 159 -11.41 20.54 -7.36
C ASP A 159 -11.85 20.48 -5.89
N PRO A 160 -13.15 20.31 -5.61
CA PRO A 160 -13.64 20.23 -4.24
C PRO A 160 -12.92 19.10 -3.51
N ILE A 161 -12.38 19.42 -2.32
CA ILE A 161 -11.70 18.44 -1.48
C ILE A 161 -12.72 17.35 -1.13
N PRO A 162 -12.48 16.08 -1.49
CA PRO A 162 -13.34 14.99 -1.05
C PRO A 162 -13.36 14.96 0.48
N SER A 163 -14.55 14.89 1.08
CA SER A 163 -14.72 14.87 2.54
C SER A 163 -14.27 13.57 3.21
N ARG A 164 -13.76 12.62 2.43
CA ARG A 164 -13.13 11.37 2.86
C ARG A 164 -12.22 10.84 1.76
N LEU A 165 -11.17 10.14 2.14
CA LEU A 165 -10.40 9.31 1.21
C LEU A 165 -11.27 8.19 0.59
N ASN A 166 -10.87 7.73 -0.59
CA ASN A 166 -11.45 6.54 -1.19
C ASN A 166 -11.09 5.32 -0.33
N THR A 167 -12.09 4.66 0.24
CA THR A 167 -11.96 3.35 0.90
C THR A 167 -12.42 2.27 -0.07
N ILE A 168 -11.60 1.24 -0.24
CA ILE A 168 -11.99 0.01 -0.93
C ILE A 168 -12.34 -1.00 0.16
N ASP A 169 -13.61 -1.29 0.32
CA ASP A 169 -14.08 -2.37 1.19
C ASP A 169 -13.86 -3.70 0.45
N ALA A 170 -12.65 -4.27 0.58
CA ALA A 170 -12.37 -5.60 0.08
C ALA A 170 -13.05 -6.61 1.01
N THR A 171 -14.07 -7.32 0.51
CA THR A 171 -14.67 -8.42 1.26
C THR A 171 -13.62 -9.53 1.42
N PRO A 172 -13.22 -9.91 2.63
CA PRO A 172 -12.26 -10.99 2.81
C PRO A 172 -12.84 -12.30 2.24
N PRO A 173 -12.01 -13.16 1.64
CA PRO A 173 -12.46 -14.47 1.19
C PRO A 173 -13.05 -15.24 2.37
N ARG A 174 -14.09 -16.03 2.09
CA ARG A 174 -14.69 -16.90 3.11
C ARG A 174 -13.63 -17.87 3.60
N GLN A 175 -13.59 -18.07 4.92
CA GLN A 175 -12.74 -19.07 5.54
C GLN A 175 -13.31 -20.48 5.24
N PRO A 176 -12.57 -21.36 4.56
CA PRO A 176 -13.08 -22.66 4.11
C PRO A 176 -12.87 -23.79 5.12
N PHE A 177 -12.01 -23.60 6.12
CA PHE A 177 -11.63 -24.61 7.11
C PHE A 177 -12.11 -24.23 8.53
N HIS A 178 -12.24 -25.24 9.41
CA HIS A 178 -12.52 -25.01 10.82
C HIS A 178 -11.35 -24.29 11.51
N SER A 179 -11.65 -23.50 12.56
CA SER A 179 -10.61 -22.80 13.33
C SER A 179 -9.54 -23.73 13.92
N ASP A 180 -9.92 -24.95 14.27
CA ASP A 180 -8.98 -25.95 14.80
C ASP A 180 -7.97 -26.41 13.74
N ASP A 181 -8.44 -26.59 12.49
CA ASP A 181 -7.59 -26.97 11.36
C ASP A 181 -6.61 -25.85 11.01
N ILE A 182 -7.06 -24.59 11.07
CA ILE A 182 -6.21 -23.41 10.84
C ILE A 182 -5.16 -23.28 11.94
N ALA A 183 -5.54 -23.48 13.21
CA ALA A 183 -4.59 -23.46 14.31
C ALA A 183 -3.53 -24.57 14.18
N MET A 184 -3.93 -25.75 13.68
CA MET A 184 -2.99 -26.83 13.38
C MET A 184 -2.06 -26.47 12.22
N LEU A 185 -2.59 -25.87 11.15
CA LEU A 185 -1.81 -25.39 10.00
C LEU A 185 -0.75 -24.37 10.44
N GLU A 186 -1.16 -23.33 11.16
CA GLU A 186 -0.28 -22.27 11.67
C GLU A 186 0.84 -22.84 12.54
N ARG A 187 0.48 -23.70 13.49
CA ARG A 187 1.46 -24.34 14.36
C ARG A 187 2.47 -25.17 13.57
N THR A 188 1.99 -25.99 12.63
CA THR A 188 2.86 -26.89 11.85
C THR A 188 3.85 -26.08 11.01
N LEU A 189 3.38 -25.05 10.32
CA LEU A 189 4.24 -24.19 9.49
C LEU A 189 5.25 -23.39 10.33
N THR A 190 4.85 -22.97 11.53
CA THR A 190 5.73 -22.25 12.47
C THR A 190 6.82 -23.18 13.02
N ASP A 191 6.45 -24.38 13.46
CA ASP A 191 7.38 -25.37 14.01
C ASP A 191 8.39 -25.85 12.94
N GLU A 192 7.97 -25.93 11.67
CA GLU A 192 8.83 -26.26 10.52
C GLU A 192 9.62 -25.06 9.99
N GLY A 193 9.40 -23.85 10.51
CA GLY A 193 10.16 -22.64 10.17
C GLY A 193 9.81 -22.02 8.81
N HIS A 194 8.65 -22.33 8.23
CA HIS A 194 8.25 -21.86 6.90
C HIS A 194 8.00 -20.34 6.80
N PHE A 195 7.86 -19.66 7.94
CA PHE A 195 7.71 -18.20 8.02
C PHE A 195 9.02 -17.45 8.26
N ALA A 196 10.16 -18.14 8.40
CA ALA A 196 11.43 -17.50 8.73
C ALA A 196 12.08 -16.75 7.55
N GLN A 197 11.77 -17.14 6.32
CA GLN A 197 12.37 -16.60 5.10
C GLN A 197 11.31 -16.35 4.02
N ALA A 198 11.56 -15.33 3.20
CA ALA A 198 10.69 -14.90 2.10
C ALA A 198 11.37 -15.00 0.72
N ASP A 199 12.34 -15.91 0.58
CA ASP A 199 12.92 -16.27 -0.72
C ASP A 199 12.00 -17.23 -1.48
N HIS A 200 12.17 -17.28 -2.80
CA HIS A 200 11.29 -18.05 -3.68
C HIS A 200 11.17 -19.53 -3.28
N THR A 201 12.26 -20.17 -2.85
CA THR A 201 12.25 -21.58 -2.44
C THR A 201 11.45 -21.77 -1.15
N SER A 202 11.64 -20.90 -0.15
CA SER A 202 10.87 -20.96 1.10
C SER A 202 9.40 -20.67 0.90
N LEU A 203 9.03 -19.69 0.07
CA LEU A 203 7.63 -19.37 -0.25
C LEU A 203 6.95 -20.54 -0.98
N THR A 204 7.63 -21.17 -1.93
CA THR A 204 7.12 -22.38 -2.61
C THR A 204 6.96 -23.53 -1.63
N GLY A 205 7.93 -23.77 -0.75
CA GLY A 205 7.83 -24.80 0.29
C GLY A 205 6.66 -24.55 1.24
N ARG A 206 6.44 -23.29 1.64
CA ARG A 206 5.30 -22.86 2.46
C ARG A 206 3.97 -23.19 1.78
N TRP A 207 3.84 -22.90 0.48
CA TRP A 207 2.65 -23.28 -0.30
C TRP A 207 2.45 -24.80 -0.33
N GLN A 208 3.47 -25.55 -0.76
CA GLN A 208 3.36 -27.00 -0.92
C GLN A 208 2.96 -27.68 0.39
N ARG A 209 3.60 -27.28 1.49
CA ARG A 209 3.32 -27.86 2.80
C ARG A 209 1.90 -27.56 3.26
N SER A 210 1.45 -26.33 3.05
CA SER A 210 0.09 -25.92 3.41
C SER A 210 -0.95 -26.65 2.56
N TYR A 211 -0.69 -26.77 1.26
CA TYR A 211 -1.56 -27.49 0.33
C TYR A 211 -1.72 -28.96 0.72
N GLU A 212 -0.63 -29.64 1.08
CA GLU A 212 -0.66 -31.03 1.58
C GLU A 212 -1.53 -31.17 2.82
N LEU A 213 -1.40 -30.26 3.78
CA LEU A 213 -2.19 -30.27 5.01
C LEU A 213 -3.67 -30.01 4.72
N CYS A 214 -3.99 -29.00 3.91
CA CYS A 214 -5.36 -28.63 3.57
C CYS A 214 -6.13 -29.75 2.86
N ILE A 215 -5.48 -30.62 2.09
CA ILE A 215 -6.13 -31.80 1.48
C ILE A 215 -6.66 -32.78 2.55
N THR A 216 -6.06 -32.81 3.73
CA THR A 216 -6.48 -33.68 4.83
C THR A 216 -7.64 -33.11 5.64
N PHE A 217 -7.94 -31.81 5.49
CA PHE A 217 -8.96 -31.13 6.26
C PHE A 217 -10.34 -31.42 5.70
N THR A 218 -11.34 -31.46 6.59
CA THR A 218 -12.73 -31.59 6.17
C THR A 218 -13.24 -30.20 5.81
N PRO A 219 -13.70 -29.96 4.56
CA PRO A 219 -14.21 -28.65 4.18
C PRO A 219 -15.48 -28.31 4.97
N LEU A 220 -15.66 -27.02 5.30
CA LEU A 220 -16.93 -26.52 5.81
C LEU A 220 -18.01 -26.75 4.74
N ALA A 221 -19.08 -27.47 5.07
CA ALA A 221 -20.20 -27.68 4.15
C ALA A 221 -20.84 -26.34 3.73
N GLU A 222 -21.13 -26.18 2.43
CA GLU A 222 -21.73 -24.99 1.82
C GLU A 222 -23.05 -24.53 2.47
#